data_AF-A0A4P6KH98-F1
#
_entry.id   AF-A0A4P6KH98-F1
#
_cell.length_a   1.000
_cell.length_b   1.000
_cell.length_c   1.000
_cell.angle_alpha   90.00
_cell.angle_beta   90.00
_cell.angle_gamma   90.00
#
_symmetry.space_group_name_H-M   'P 1'
#
loop_
_entity.id
_entity.type
_entity.pdbx_description
1 polymer ?
#
loop_
_entity_poly.entity_id
_entity_poly.type
_entity_poly.pdbx_seq_one_letter_code
_entity_poly.pdbx_strand_id
1 'polypeptide(L)'
;MTYGIEQLGIETPGKIIAVHLNYPSRIAQRGRTPQFPSYFFKPASSLAPTGGTIERPAGTELLAFEGEIALVIGEPARWVSPEDGWKHVARVTAANDFGLYDLRAADKGSNVRNKGGDGFTPIGPVAIPTAGIGQDAWRVRTWVNGALVQDDTSDTLAFPFGQLVADLSQHMTLESGDVILTGTPAGSSVVVPGDVVEVEVDAPNAAGSPSTGRLVTTVAQGGTAFGDFGNTPAVNDTQRVEAWGDEAAHAAAVAAGKASPLSESPVSTSATDGSPLTDEIRALLDGVAVATVSAALRKRGYVDVFIDGVHPNHEGDTILGTAKTLRFIPFRPDLFKQHGGGFNAQKRAFDTVEAGEVLVVEARGIPSTGTVGDVLALRAQVRGAAGIVTDGGVRDFAAVQEFDIPVFSQGAHPSVLGRRHVPWETDVTIACGGAAVQPGDIVMGDRDGVIVIPPFLLEEVAREAAAQERADAWVAEQVAQGAPVDGLFPMNAEWRAKYEAETAGQGARA
;
A
#
# COMPACT_ATOMS: atom_id res chain seq x y z
N MET A 1 -35.11 3.29 -20.16
CA MET A 1 -34.23 4.44 -20.48
C MET A 1 -33.41 4.01 -21.68
N THR A 2 -33.57 4.68 -22.81
CA THR A 2 -32.77 4.42 -24.01
C THR A 2 -31.43 5.15 -23.84
N TYR A 3 -30.32 4.42 -23.70
CA TYR A 3 -29.01 4.99 -23.33
C TYR A 3 -28.32 5.82 -24.43
N GLY A 4 -29.05 6.24 -25.48
CA GLY A 4 -28.51 7.09 -26.55
C GLY A 4 -27.41 6.45 -27.42
N ILE A 5 -27.12 5.17 -27.24
CA ILE A 5 -26.05 4.42 -27.93
C ILE A 5 -26.55 3.53 -29.08
N GLU A 6 -27.83 3.60 -29.43
CA GLU A 6 -28.41 2.83 -30.55
C GLU A 6 -27.65 3.03 -31.87
N GLN A 7 -27.07 4.22 -32.05
CA GLN A 7 -26.25 4.57 -33.22
C GLN A 7 -24.97 3.74 -33.34
N LEU A 8 -24.52 3.10 -32.25
CA LEU A 8 -23.39 2.17 -32.23
C LEU A 8 -23.80 0.75 -32.65
N GLY A 9 -25.09 0.51 -32.91
CA GLY A 9 -25.64 -0.83 -33.15
C GLY A 9 -25.89 -1.62 -31.87
N ILE A 10 -26.03 -0.93 -30.74
CA ILE A 10 -26.24 -1.53 -29.41
C ILE A 10 -27.60 -1.03 -28.89
N GLU A 11 -28.67 -1.82 -29.07
CA GLU A 11 -30.00 -1.45 -28.54
C GLU A 11 -30.06 -1.60 -27.01
N THR A 12 -29.44 -2.65 -26.46
CA THR A 12 -29.04 -2.79 -25.05
C THR A 12 -28.02 -3.95 -25.01
N PRO A 13 -26.74 -3.72 -24.62
CA PRO A 13 -25.78 -4.81 -24.58
C PRO A 13 -26.23 -5.82 -23.52
N GLY A 14 -26.21 -7.12 -23.86
CA GLY A 14 -26.55 -8.16 -22.89
C GLY A 14 -25.56 -8.15 -21.73
N LYS A 15 -24.28 -7.94 -22.04
CA LYS A 15 -23.18 -7.88 -21.07
C LYS A 15 -22.12 -6.87 -21.53
N ILE A 16 -21.54 -6.18 -20.55
CA ILE A 16 -20.32 -5.39 -20.73
C ILE A 16 -19.24 -6.08 -19.91
N ILE A 17 -18.22 -6.57 -20.59
CA ILE A 17 -17.11 -7.32 -19.99
C ILE A 17 -15.87 -6.47 -20.12
N ALA A 18 -15.10 -6.33 -19.04
CA ALA A 18 -13.87 -5.55 -19.05
C ALA A 18 -12.68 -6.38 -18.61
N VAL A 19 -11.52 -6.15 -19.25
CA VAL A 19 -10.25 -6.84 -18.97
C VAL A 19 -9.43 -6.02 -17.99
N HIS A 20 -8.89 -6.65 -16.94
CA HIS A 20 -8.11 -5.93 -15.92
C HIS A 20 -6.77 -5.38 -16.42
N LEU A 21 -6.01 -6.17 -17.18
CA LEU A 21 -4.68 -5.81 -17.71
C LEU A 21 -4.46 -6.47 -19.06
N ASN A 22 -4.06 -5.68 -20.06
CA ASN A 22 -3.79 -6.19 -21.41
C ASN A 22 -2.61 -5.49 -22.11
N TYR A 23 -2.37 -4.21 -21.82
CA TYR A 23 -1.26 -3.47 -22.41
C TYR A 23 0.05 -3.73 -21.65
N PRO A 24 1.17 -4.07 -22.33
CA PRO A 24 2.47 -4.22 -21.68
C PRO A 24 2.91 -3.00 -20.89
N SER A 25 2.60 -1.79 -21.40
CA SER A 25 2.87 -0.51 -20.73
C SER A 25 2.21 -0.45 -19.34
N ARG A 26 0.93 -0.82 -19.26
CA ARG A 26 0.18 -0.86 -17.98
C ARG A 26 0.60 -2.02 -17.09
N ILE A 27 0.95 -3.18 -17.66
CA ILE A 27 1.48 -4.34 -16.93
C ILE A 27 2.80 -3.98 -16.25
N ALA A 28 3.71 -3.31 -16.96
CA ALA A 28 4.97 -2.82 -16.41
C ALA A 28 4.74 -1.82 -15.27
N GLN A 29 3.82 -0.85 -15.45
CA GLN A 29 3.45 0.12 -14.42
C GLN A 29 2.92 -0.55 -13.14
N ARG A 30 2.13 -1.62 -13.27
CA ARG A 30 1.56 -2.35 -12.12
C ARG A 30 2.51 -3.38 -11.50
N GLY A 31 3.67 -3.65 -12.11
CA GLY A 31 4.66 -4.60 -11.60
C GLY A 31 4.19 -6.06 -11.52
N ARG A 32 3.06 -6.40 -12.17
CA ARG A 32 2.48 -7.75 -12.16
C ARG A 32 2.14 -8.19 -13.57
N THR A 33 2.82 -9.24 -14.04
CA THR A 33 2.53 -9.86 -15.35
C THR A 33 1.51 -10.99 -15.20
N PRO A 34 0.28 -10.84 -15.70
CA PRO A 34 -0.70 -11.92 -15.69
C PRO A 34 -0.32 -13.01 -16.71
N GLN A 35 -0.51 -14.28 -16.34
CA GLN A 35 -0.35 -15.41 -17.28
C GLN A 35 -1.56 -15.57 -18.20
N PHE A 36 -2.75 -15.20 -17.71
CA PHE A 36 -4.04 -15.32 -18.40
C PHE A 36 -4.85 -14.04 -18.19
N PRO A 37 -5.74 -13.67 -19.11
CA PRO A 37 -6.64 -12.53 -18.94
C PRO A 37 -7.58 -12.77 -17.74
N SER A 38 -8.00 -11.68 -17.10
CA SER A 38 -8.99 -11.70 -16.03
C SER A 38 -10.04 -10.63 -16.25
N TYR A 39 -11.30 -10.96 -15.98
CA TYR A 39 -12.45 -10.16 -16.39
C TYR A 39 -13.32 -9.73 -15.22
N PHE A 40 -14.09 -8.69 -15.43
CA PHE A 40 -15.21 -8.30 -14.59
C PHE A 40 -16.37 -7.79 -15.45
N PHE A 41 -17.56 -7.71 -14.87
CA PHE A 41 -18.73 -7.16 -15.55
C PHE A 41 -18.96 -5.71 -15.14
N LYS A 42 -19.44 -4.91 -16.10
CA LYS A 42 -20.01 -3.59 -15.84
C LYS A 42 -21.52 -3.62 -16.10
N PRO A 43 -22.33 -2.96 -15.26
CA PRO A 43 -23.77 -2.92 -15.45
C PRO A 43 -24.13 -2.05 -16.67
N ALA A 44 -25.17 -2.42 -17.41
CA ALA A 44 -25.61 -1.65 -18.58
C ALA A 44 -26.04 -0.21 -18.23
N SER A 45 -26.45 0.05 -16.98
CA SER A 45 -26.78 1.41 -16.51
C SER A 45 -25.58 2.35 -16.47
N SER A 46 -24.35 1.82 -16.45
CA SER A 46 -23.13 2.63 -16.48
C SER A 46 -22.83 3.23 -17.87
N LEU A 47 -23.52 2.80 -18.93
CA LEU A 47 -23.31 3.31 -20.28
C LEU A 47 -23.65 4.80 -20.39
N ALA A 48 -22.80 5.55 -21.08
CA ALA A 48 -23.05 6.95 -21.40
C ALA A 48 -22.64 7.30 -22.85
N PRO A 49 -23.34 8.25 -23.49
CA PRO A 49 -22.96 8.76 -24.79
C PRO A 49 -21.85 9.83 -24.69
N THR A 50 -21.26 10.18 -25.84
CA THR A 50 -20.38 11.34 -25.96
C THR A 50 -21.08 12.64 -25.56
N GLY A 51 -20.33 13.60 -25.02
CA GLY A 51 -20.84 14.86 -24.49
C GLY A 51 -21.57 14.73 -23.14
N GLY A 52 -21.61 13.52 -22.58
CA GLY A 52 -22.19 13.25 -21.27
C GLY A 52 -21.36 13.81 -20.12
N THR A 53 -21.99 13.83 -18.94
CA THR A 53 -21.34 14.17 -17.68
C THR A 53 -21.27 12.94 -16.79
N ILE A 54 -20.09 12.68 -16.21
CA ILE A 54 -19.90 11.67 -15.16
C ILE A 54 -19.85 12.37 -13.81
N GLU A 55 -20.59 11.84 -12.84
CA GLU A 55 -20.56 12.35 -11.48
C GLU A 55 -19.46 11.66 -10.67
N ARG A 56 -18.56 12.44 -10.06
CA ARG A 56 -17.73 12.00 -8.93
C ARG A 56 -18.56 12.15 -7.65
N PRO A 57 -18.98 11.06 -6.97
CA PRO A 57 -19.87 11.15 -5.81
C PRO A 57 -19.29 11.99 -4.66
N ALA A 58 -20.16 12.52 -3.79
CA ALA A 58 -19.73 13.30 -2.64
C ALA A 58 -18.89 12.44 -1.67
N GLY A 59 -17.85 13.04 -1.09
CA GLY A 59 -16.95 12.34 -0.15
C GLY A 59 -15.97 11.37 -0.81
N THR A 60 -15.74 11.50 -2.11
CA THR A 60 -14.80 10.67 -2.88
C THR A 60 -13.78 11.54 -3.61
N GLU A 61 -12.58 11.01 -3.84
CA GLU A 61 -11.48 11.78 -4.43
C GLU A 61 -10.80 11.13 -5.64
N LEU A 62 -10.75 9.79 -5.74
CA LEU A 62 -9.95 9.06 -6.73
C LEU A 62 -10.79 8.52 -7.90
N LEU A 63 -11.48 9.39 -8.62
CA LEU A 63 -12.11 9.02 -9.89
C LEU A 63 -11.05 8.98 -10.99
N ALA A 64 -10.75 7.79 -11.50
CA ALA A 64 -9.76 7.60 -12.55
C ALA A 64 -10.40 7.28 -13.90
N PHE A 65 -9.81 7.79 -14.98
CA PHE A 65 -10.18 7.45 -16.35
C PHE A 65 -9.32 6.30 -16.88
N GLU A 66 -9.85 5.49 -17.78
CA GLU A 66 -9.12 4.42 -18.46
C GLU A 66 -9.61 4.39 -19.91
N GLY A 67 -8.90 5.06 -20.82
CA GLY A 67 -9.25 5.02 -22.24
C GLY A 67 -8.95 3.66 -22.84
N GLU A 68 -9.94 3.09 -23.53
CA GLU A 68 -9.89 1.72 -24.04
C GLU A 68 -10.43 1.58 -25.46
N ILE A 69 -9.98 0.51 -26.12
CA ILE A 69 -10.60 -0.02 -27.33
C ILE A 69 -11.75 -0.94 -26.87
N ALA A 70 -12.96 -0.65 -27.34
CA ALA A 70 -14.14 -1.48 -27.10
C ALA A 70 -14.51 -2.28 -28.34
N LEU A 71 -14.75 -3.57 -28.16
CA LEU A 71 -15.20 -4.50 -29.18
C LEU A 71 -16.71 -4.70 -29.05
N VAL A 72 -17.44 -4.60 -30.16
CA VAL A 72 -18.87 -4.92 -30.22
C VAL A 72 -19.04 -6.24 -30.96
N ILE A 73 -19.56 -7.24 -30.26
CA ILE A 73 -19.81 -8.57 -30.82
C ILE A 73 -20.95 -8.47 -31.85
N GLY A 74 -20.72 -8.99 -33.05
CA GLY A 74 -21.70 -9.03 -34.13
C GLY A 74 -22.39 -10.38 -34.25
N GLU A 75 -21.61 -11.46 -34.16
CA GLU A 75 -22.09 -12.83 -34.28
C GLU A 75 -21.84 -13.59 -32.98
N PRO A 76 -22.81 -14.38 -32.47
CA PRO A 76 -22.62 -15.11 -31.23
C PRO A 76 -21.38 -16.01 -31.25
N ALA A 77 -20.60 -15.98 -30.16
CA ALA A 77 -19.39 -16.78 -30.01
C ALA A 77 -19.54 -17.74 -28.82
N ARG A 78 -19.28 -19.02 -29.06
CA ARG A 78 -19.24 -20.07 -28.02
C ARG A 78 -18.19 -21.11 -28.40
N TRP A 79 -17.26 -21.40 -27.48
CA TRP A 79 -16.17 -22.36 -27.70
C TRP A 79 -15.37 -22.10 -29.00
N VAL A 80 -15.13 -20.84 -29.34
CA VAL A 80 -14.39 -20.48 -30.56
C VAL A 80 -12.87 -20.53 -30.31
N SER A 81 -12.10 -20.73 -31.37
CA SER A 81 -10.63 -20.70 -31.31
C SER A 81 -10.11 -19.25 -31.21
N PRO A 82 -8.92 -19.01 -30.64
CA PRO A 82 -8.29 -17.68 -30.64
C PRO A 82 -8.13 -17.08 -32.05
N GLU A 83 -7.91 -17.91 -33.06
CA GLU A 83 -7.74 -17.52 -34.47
C GLU A 83 -9.07 -17.08 -35.09
N ASP A 84 -10.19 -17.66 -34.65
CA ASP A 84 -11.53 -17.33 -35.13
C ASP A 84 -12.21 -16.23 -34.32
N GLY A 85 -11.79 -15.99 -33.08
CA GLY A 85 -12.44 -15.04 -32.16
C GLY A 85 -12.63 -13.64 -32.73
N TRP A 86 -11.66 -13.11 -33.49
CA TRP A 86 -11.77 -11.78 -34.11
C TRP A 86 -12.93 -11.68 -35.11
N LYS A 87 -13.28 -12.77 -35.80
CA LYS A 87 -14.34 -12.81 -36.83
C LYS A 87 -15.73 -12.52 -36.24
N HIS A 88 -15.89 -12.73 -34.94
CA HIS A 88 -17.15 -12.47 -34.23
C HIS A 88 -17.35 -11.00 -33.85
N VAL A 89 -16.31 -10.17 -33.95
CA VAL A 89 -16.38 -8.73 -33.63
C VAL A 89 -16.86 -8.00 -34.88
N ALA A 90 -18.02 -7.33 -34.81
CA ALA A 90 -18.54 -6.55 -35.94
C ALA A 90 -18.01 -5.12 -35.97
N ARG A 91 -17.77 -4.52 -34.80
CA ARG A 91 -17.36 -3.12 -34.70
C ARG A 91 -16.36 -2.87 -33.58
N VAL A 92 -15.55 -1.85 -33.78
CA VAL A 92 -14.65 -1.27 -32.77
C VAL A 92 -15.08 0.17 -32.49
N THR A 93 -15.07 0.57 -31.22
CA THR A 93 -15.35 1.95 -30.81
C THR A 93 -14.43 2.36 -29.66
N ALA A 94 -14.34 3.67 -29.38
CA ALA A 94 -13.70 4.16 -28.17
C ALA A 94 -14.62 3.95 -26.96
N ALA A 95 -14.00 3.71 -25.81
CA ALA A 95 -14.66 3.66 -24.52
C ALA A 95 -13.78 4.27 -23.44
N ASN A 96 -14.39 4.67 -22.33
CA ASN A 96 -13.69 5.06 -21.12
C ASN A 96 -14.19 4.22 -19.94
N ASP A 97 -13.31 3.39 -19.38
CA ASP A 97 -13.61 2.55 -18.24
C ASP A 97 -13.35 3.29 -16.92
N PHE A 98 -14.18 4.29 -16.61
CA PHE A 98 -14.06 5.05 -15.37
C PHE A 98 -14.17 4.16 -14.13
N GLY A 99 -13.32 4.42 -13.15
CA GLY A 99 -13.31 3.71 -11.89
C GLY A 99 -13.10 4.64 -10.70
N LEU A 100 -13.93 4.50 -9.67
CA LEU A 100 -13.79 5.24 -8.42
C LEU A 100 -13.00 4.42 -7.40
N TYR A 101 -11.72 4.75 -7.21
CA TYR A 101 -10.81 3.89 -6.46
C TYR A 101 -11.10 3.85 -4.96
N ASP A 102 -11.79 4.85 -4.44
CA ASP A 102 -12.32 4.93 -3.08
C ASP A 102 -13.24 3.76 -2.72
N LEU A 103 -13.82 3.07 -3.70
CA LEU A 103 -14.71 1.92 -3.50
C LEU A 103 -14.08 0.59 -3.94
N ARG A 104 -12.78 0.55 -4.28
CA ARG A 104 -12.10 -0.68 -4.74
C ARG A 104 -12.15 -1.82 -3.72
N ALA A 105 -12.12 -1.51 -2.43
CA ALA A 105 -12.12 -2.51 -1.37
C ALA A 105 -13.49 -3.21 -1.22
N ALA A 106 -14.58 -2.52 -1.54
CA ALA A 106 -15.95 -2.96 -1.25
C ALA A 106 -16.32 -4.28 -1.97
N ASP A 107 -15.84 -4.46 -3.20
CA ASP A 107 -16.18 -5.59 -4.08
C ASP A 107 -14.93 -6.08 -4.82
N LYS A 108 -13.82 -6.24 -4.08
CA LYS A 108 -12.52 -6.62 -4.64
C LYS A 108 -12.64 -7.88 -5.50
N GLY A 109 -12.34 -7.75 -6.79
CA GLY A 109 -12.40 -8.82 -7.78
C GLY A 109 -13.61 -8.75 -8.73
N SER A 110 -14.80 -8.36 -8.25
CA SER A 110 -15.98 -8.18 -9.12
C SER A 110 -16.15 -6.74 -9.61
N ASN A 111 -15.55 -5.77 -8.93
CA ASN A 111 -15.52 -4.34 -9.28
C ASN A 111 -16.90 -3.67 -9.41
N VAL A 112 -17.93 -4.19 -8.77
CA VAL A 112 -19.31 -3.71 -8.97
C VAL A 112 -19.45 -2.23 -8.56
N ARG A 113 -19.07 -1.85 -7.33
CA ARG A 113 -19.28 -0.48 -6.84
C ARG A 113 -18.28 0.55 -7.36
N ASN A 114 -17.02 0.16 -7.61
CA ASN A 114 -16.02 1.11 -8.13
C ASN A 114 -16.15 1.35 -9.63
N LYS A 115 -16.65 0.38 -10.42
CA LYS A 115 -16.72 0.48 -11.88
C LYS A 115 -18.15 0.54 -12.43
N GLY A 116 -19.17 0.38 -11.59
CA GLY A 116 -20.56 0.24 -12.04
C GLY A 116 -21.47 1.45 -11.88
N GLY A 117 -20.94 2.62 -11.51
CA GLY A 117 -21.75 3.85 -11.39
C GLY A 117 -22.36 4.30 -12.71
N ASP A 118 -23.46 5.04 -12.65
CA ASP A 118 -24.09 5.62 -13.84
C ASP A 118 -23.11 6.56 -14.56
N GLY A 119 -22.96 6.38 -15.87
CA GLY A 119 -21.99 7.11 -16.69
C GLY A 119 -20.53 6.67 -16.57
N PHE A 120 -20.23 5.57 -15.86
CA PHE A 120 -18.85 5.05 -15.71
C PHE A 120 -18.36 4.23 -16.92
N THR A 121 -19.18 4.10 -17.96
CA THR A 121 -18.83 3.47 -19.24
C THR A 121 -19.23 4.35 -20.43
N PRO A 122 -18.66 5.55 -20.61
CA PRO A 122 -18.85 6.27 -21.85
C PRO A 122 -18.33 5.43 -23.01
N ILE A 123 -19.11 5.36 -24.10
CA ILE A 123 -18.78 4.58 -25.29
C ILE A 123 -19.26 5.31 -26.55
N GLY A 124 -18.51 5.17 -27.64
CA GLY A 124 -18.79 5.85 -28.91
C GLY A 124 -17.66 6.80 -29.33
N PRO A 125 -17.94 7.91 -30.03
CA PRO A 125 -19.25 8.33 -30.55
C PRO A 125 -19.66 7.59 -31.84
N VAL A 126 -18.70 6.97 -32.53
CA VAL A 126 -18.93 6.17 -33.74
C VAL A 126 -18.32 4.80 -33.56
N ALA A 127 -19.02 3.76 -34.03
CA ALA A 127 -18.50 2.39 -34.08
C ALA A 127 -18.05 2.05 -35.51
N ILE A 128 -16.76 1.76 -35.67
CA ILE A 128 -16.10 1.45 -36.94
C ILE A 128 -16.30 -0.04 -37.27
N PRO A 129 -16.83 -0.40 -38.46
CA PRO A 129 -16.89 -1.78 -38.91
C PRO A 129 -15.50 -2.43 -39.00
N THR A 130 -15.35 -3.67 -38.54
CA THR A 130 -14.07 -4.41 -38.55
C THR A 130 -13.71 -5.02 -39.91
N ALA A 131 -14.65 -5.01 -40.87
CA ALA A 131 -14.47 -5.64 -42.17
C ALA A 131 -13.23 -5.09 -42.90
N GLY A 132 -12.25 -5.96 -43.15
CA GLY A 132 -10.99 -5.60 -43.83
C GLY A 132 -9.93 -4.95 -42.93
N ILE A 133 -10.13 -4.90 -41.61
CA ILE A 133 -9.18 -4.35 -40.63
C ILE A 133 -8.73 -5.45 -39.67
N GLY A 134 -7.42 -5.63 -39.52
CA GLY A 134 -6.82 -6.60 -38.60
C GLY A 134 -7.01 -6.20 -37.14
N GLN A 135 -6.99 -7.17 -36.22
CA GLN A 135 -7.08 -6.91 -34.78
C GLN A 135 -5.89 -6.13 -34.19
N ASP A 136 -4.77 -6.11 -34.92
CA ASP A 136 -3.50 -5.45 -34.60
C ASP A 136 -3.38 -4.04 -35.22
N ALA A 137 -4.42 -3.57 -35.93
CA ALA A 137 -4.36 -2.32 -36.69
C ALA A 137 -4.91 -1.09 -35.95
N TRP A 138 -5.25 -1.21 -34.66
CA TRP A 138 -5.98 -0.19 -33.91
C TRP A 138 -5.07 0.59 -32.97
N ARG A 139 -5.38 1.86 -32.79
CA ARG A 139 -4.70 2.74 -31.84
C ARG A 139 -5.74 3.38 -30.91
N VAL A 140 -5.39 3.53 -29.64
CA VAL A 140 -6.17 4.29 -28.66
C VAL A 140 -5.38 5.48 -28.20
N ARG A 141 -6.06 6.63 -28.11
CA ARG A 141 -5.51 7.86 -27.54
C ARG A 141 -6.49 8.47 -26.56
N THR A 142 -5.95 8.99 -25.46
CA THR A 142 -6.74 9.68 -24.44
C THR A 142 -6.15 11.05 -24.15
N TRP A 143 -7.02 12.04 -24.05
CA TRP A 143 -6.67 13.39 -23.61
C TRP A 143 -7.42 13.78 -22.35
N VAL A 144 -6.76 14.52 -21.49
CA VAL A 144 -7.38 15.23 -20.36
C VAL A 144 -7.16 16.72 -20.56
N ASN A 145 -8.23 17.48 -20.71
CA ASN A 145 -8.20 18.92 -21.01
C ASN A 145 -7.31 19.26 -22.22
N GLY A 146 -7.36 18.42 -23.26
CA GLY A 146 -6.57 18.57 -24.47
C GLY A 146 -5.11 18.09 -24.38
N ALA A 147 -4.59 17.71 -23.21
CA ALA A 147 -3.27 17.12 -23.06
C ALA A 147 -3.31 15.62 -23.33
N LEU A 148 -2.49 15.12 -24.26
CA LEU A 148 -2.39 13.68 -24.58
C LEU A 148 -1.71 12.95 -23.41
N VAL A 149 -2.41 11.98 -22.83
CA VAL A 149 -1.98 11.23 -21.64
C VAL A 149 -1.86 9.73 -21.87
N GLN A 150 -2.53 9.21 -22.90
CA GLN A 150 -2.41 7.81 -23.34
C GLN A 150 -2.28 7.77 -24.86
N ASP A 151 -1.38 6.96 -25.39
CA ASP A 151 -1.20 6.70 -26.83
C ASP A 151 -0.54 5.31 -26.98
N ASP A 152 -1.29 4.33 -27.47
CA ASP A 152 -0.81 2.95 -27.60
C ASP A 152 -1.59 2.18 -28.69
N THR A 153 -1.05 1.06 -29.14
CA THR A 153 -1.53 0.30 -30.30
C THR A 153 -1.84 -1.16 -29.97
N SER A 154 -2.77 -1.76 -30.72
CA SER A 154 -3.27 -3.11 -30.45
C SER A 154 -2.33 -4.24 -30.92
N ASP A 155 -1.25 -3.91 -31.65
CA ASP A 155 -0.22 -4.86 -32.11
C ASP A 155 0.72 -5.33 -30.99
N THR A 156 0.73 -4.64 -29.84
CA THR A 156 1.58 -4.98 -28.69
C THR A 156 0.83 -5.67 -27.54
N LEU A 157 -0.46 -5.93 -27.67
CA LEU A 157 -1.28 -6.46 -26.58
C LEU A 157 -0.75 -7.81 -26.05
N ALA A 158 -0.77 -7.97 -24.72
CA ALA A 158 -0.43 -9.23 -24.07
C ALA A 158 -1.44 -10.34 -24.41
N PHE A 159 -2.70 -9.98 -24.59
CA PHE A 159 -3.79 -10.85 -25.01
C PHE A 159 -4.51 -10.22 -26.21
N PRO A 160 -4.26 -10.71 -27.45
CA PRO A 160 -4.93 -10.23 -28.65
C PRO A 160 -6.46 -10.38 -28.59
N PHE A 161 -7.19 -9.53 -29.32
CA PHE A 161 -8.66 -9.50 -29.26
C PHE A 161 -9.32 -10.85 -29.55
N GLY A 162 -8.82 -11.60 -30.54
CA GLY A 162 -9.31 -12.95 -30.85
C GLY A 162 -9.16 -13.92 -29.67
N GLN A 163 -8.05 -13.81 -28.92
CA GLN A 163 -7.85 -14.61 -27.70
C GLN A 163 -8.85 -14.24 -26.61
N LEU A 164 -9.14 -12.95 -26.39
CA LEU A 164 -10.11 -12.52 -25.38
C LEU A 164 -11.52 -13.07 -25.67
N VAL A 165 -11.95 -12.98 -26.94
CA VAL A 165 -13.24 -13.52 -27.39
C VAL A 165 -13.28 -15.04 -27.19
N ALA A 166 -12.25 -15.75 -27.65
CA ALA A 166 -12.16 -17.19 -27.51
C ALA A 166 -12.21 -17.63 -26.03
N ASP A 167 -11.43 -16.98 -25.18
CA ASP A 167 -11.30 -17.31 -23.76
C ASP A 167 -12.63 -17.13 -23.01
N LEU A 168 -13.31 -15.99 -23.19
CA LEU A 168 -14.65 -15.75 -22.63
C LEU A 168 -15.68 -16.75 -23.16
N SER A 169 -15.61 -17.07 -24.46
CA SER A 169 -16.56 -17.96 -25.14
C SER A 169 -16.53 -19.40 -24.61
N GLN A 170 -15.47 -19.80 -23.90
CA GLN A 170 -15.39 -21.11 -23.25
C GLN A 170 -16.42 -21.24 -22.12
N HIS A 171 -16.72 -20.14 -21.43
CA HIS A 171 -17.55 -20.15 -20.23
C HIS A 171 -18.95 -19.62 -20.50
N MET A 172 -19.08 -18.58 -21.31
CA MET A 172 -20.36 -17.94 -21.65
C MET A 172 -20.53 -17.82 -23.15
N THR A 173 -21.77 -17.84 -23.64
CA THR A 173 -22.04 -17.41 -25.00
C THR A 173 -21.91 -15.88 -25.04
N LEU A 174 -21.03 -15.36 -25.89
CA LEU A 174 -21.03 -13.96 -26.24
C LEU A 174 -22.14 -13.75 -27.27
N GLU A 175 -22.98 -12.74 -27.06
CA GLU A 175 -24.17 -12.47 -27.86
C GLU A 175 -23.94 -11.22 -28.73
N SER A 176 -24.70 -11.12 -29.82
CA SER A 176 -24.68 -9.92 -30.65
C SER A 176 -25.04 -8.69 -29.81
N GLY A 177 -24.24 -7.63 -29.92
CA GLY A 177 -24.35 -6.41 -29.13
C GLY A 177 -23.59 -6.41 -27.81
N ASP A 178 -23.03 -7.54 -27.35
CA ASP A 178 -22.15 -7.55 -26.18
C ASP A 178 -20.90 -6.70 -26.42
N VAL A 179 -20.39 -6.09 -25.34
CA VAL A 179 -19.22 -5.21 -25.38
C VAL A 179 -18.09 -5.81 -24.58
N ILE A 180 -16.88 -5.82 -25.16
CA ILE A 180 -15.64 -6.16 -24.46
C ILE A 180 -14.74 -4.92 -24.42
N LEU A 181 -14.46 -4.41 -23.21
CA LEU A 181 -13.44 -3.40 -22.96
C LEU A 181 -12.10 -4.12 -22.77
N THR A 182 -11.12 -3.76 -23.61
CA THR A 182 -9.93 -4.60 -23.86
C THR A 182 -8.75 -4.28 -22.96
N GLY A 183 -8.94 -3.45 -21.94
CA GLY A 183 -7.92 -2.92 -21.07
C GLY A 183 -7.41 -1.56 -21.57
N THR A 184 -6.58 -0.94 -20.74
CA THR A 184 -6.09 0.42 -20.95
C THR A 184 -4.55 0.48 -20.89
N PRO A 185 -3.89 1.33 -21.69
CA PRO A 185 -2.44 1.54 -21.60
C PRO A 185 -2.04 2.30 -20.32
N ALA A 186 -0.73 2.46 -20.13
CA ALA A 186 -0.21 3.37 -19.10
C ALA A 186 -0.68 4.82 -19.34
N GLY A 187 -0.66 5.66 -18.29
CA GLY A 187 -1.04 7.08 -18.36
C GLY A 187 -2.46 7.41 -17.89
N SER A 188 -3.24 6.39 -17.49
CA SER A 188 -4.45 6.57 -16.68
C SER A 188 -4.13 7.21 -15.33
N SER A 189 -4.92 8.20 -14.94
CA SER A 189 -4.78 8.94 -13.68
C SER A 189 -6.14 9.43 -13.16
N VAL A 190 -6.14 10.07 -12.00
CA VAL A 190 -7.30 10.76 -11.41
C VAL A 190 -7.69 11.98 -12.25
N VAL A 191 -9.01 12.20 -12.38
CA VAL A 191 -9.63 13.40 -12.93
C VAL A 191 -10.58 14.02 -11.91
N VAL A 192 -10.67 15.35 -11.92
CA VAL A 192 -11.43 16.12 -10.94
C VAL A 192 -12.61 16.83 -11.58
N PRO A 193 -13.64 17.25 -10.81
CA PRO A 193 -14.74 18.07 -11.32
C PRO A 193 -14.24 19.26 -12.15
N GLY A 194 -14.81 19.41 -13.34
CA GLY A 194 -14.40 20.40 -14.34
C GLY A 194 -13.43 19.87 -15.40
N ASP A 195 -12.74 18.74 -15.16
CA ASP A 195 -11.91 18.12 -16.19
C ASP A 195 -12.78 17.53 -17.31
N VAL A 196 -12.25 17.56 -18.53
CA VAL A 196 -12.82 16.92 -19.72
C VAL A 196 -11.89 15.82 -20.18
N VAL A 197 -12.42 14.61 -20.31
CA VAL A 197 -11.70 13.44 -20.83
C VAL A 197 -12.19 13.12 -22.22
N GLU A 198 -11.26 12.93 -23.15
CA GLU A 198 -11.53 12.60 -24.54
C GLU A 198 -10.83 11.29 -24.89
N VAL A 199 -11.54 10.30 -25.44
CA VAL A 199 -10.94 9.05 -25.94
C VAL A 199 -11.20 8.94 -27.44
N GLU A 200 -10.20 8.57 -28.22
CA GLU A 200 -10.34 8.29 -29.65
C GLU A 200 -9.70 6.94 -29.95
N VAL A 201 -10.38 6.17 -30.79
CA VAL A 201 -9.82 4.96 -31.40
C VAL A 201 -9.80 5.15 -32.91
N ASP A 202 -8.68 4.86 -33.54
CA ASP A 202 -8.53 4.90 -34.99
C ASP A 202 -7.77 3.69 -35.53
N ALA A 203 -7.92 3.44 -36.83
CA ALA A 203 -7.12 2.44 -37.55
C ALA A 203 -6.24 3.18 -38.58
N PRO A 204 -5.11 3.77 -38.15
CA PRO A 204 -4.38 4.75 -38.95
C PRO A 204 -3.86 4.18 -40.28
N ASN A 205 -3.50 2.90 -40.28
CA ASN A 205 -2.93 2.19 -41.44
C ASN A 205 -3.97 1.48 -42.31
N ALA A 206 -5.24 1.48 -41.91
CA ALA A 206 -6.32 0.88 -42.70
C ALA A 206 -6.78 1.82 -43.82
N ALA A 207 -7.46 1.26 -44.83
CA ALA A 207 -7.99 2.04 -45.94
C ALA A 207 -8.97 3.12 -45.44
N GLY A 208 -8.68 4.39 -45.77
CA GLY A 208 -9.48 5.54 -45.35
C GLY A 208 -9.23 6.02 -43.92
N SER A 209 -8.27 5.40 -43.19
CA SER A 209 -7.86 5.77 -41.82
C SER A 209 -9.05 6.07 -40.89
N PRO A 210 -10.00 5.12 -40.72
CA PRO A 210 -11.22 5.38 -39.99
C PRO A 210 -10.92 5.74 -38.53
N SER A 211 -11.67 6.69 -37.99
CA SER A 211 -11.60 7.13 -36.61
C SER A 211 -13.01 7.15 -36.01
N THR A 212 -13.09 6.85 -34.71
CA THR A 212 -14.32 6.97 -33.94
C THR A 212 -14.73 8.42 -33.74
N GLY A 213 -13.81 9.38 -33.97
CA GLY A 213 -13.89 10.71 -33.38
C GLY A 213 -13.65 10.67 -31.88
N ARG A 214 -13.67 11.84 -31.24
CA ARG A 214 -13.43 11.96 -29.79
C ARG A 214 -14.71 11.68 -29.00
N LEU A 215 -14.65 10.65 -28.16
CA LEU A 215 -15.61 10.39 -27.10
C LEU A 215 -15.33 11.36 -25.96
N VAL A 216 -16.18 12.36 -25.77
CA VAL A 216 -15.98 13.43 -24.80
C VAL A 216 -16.81 13.17 -23.55
N THR A 217 -16.21 13.29 -22.36
CA THR A 217 -16.90 13.18 -21.06
C THR A 217 -16.46 14.30 -20.14
N THR A 218 -17.41 15.00 -19.51
CA THR A 218 -17.13 16.05 -18.51
C THR A 218 -17.30 15.50 -17.11
N VAL A 219 -16.37 15.78 -16.20
CA VAL A 219 -16.48 15.38 -14.80
C VAL A 219 -17.22 16.44 -13.99
N ALA A 220 -18.23 16.05 -13.22
CA ALA A 220 -18.94 16.92 -12.28
C ALA A 220 -18.85 16.40 -10.84
N GLN A 221 -19.02 17.30 -9.88
CA GLN A 221 -19.08 16.93 -8.45
C GLN A 221 -20.51 16.55 -8.09
N GLY A 222 -20.69 15.35 -7.54
CA GLY A 222 -21.94 14.91 -6.93
C GLY A 222 -22.17 15.57 -5.58
N GLY A 223 -23.43 15.88 -5.28
CA GLY A 223 -23.86 16.50 -4.01
C GLY A 223 -24.43 15.52 -2.99
N THR A 224 -24.73 14.29 -3.41
CA THR A 224 -25.39 13.29 -2.56
C THR A 224 -24.36 12.53 -1.72
N ALA A 225 -24.43 12.67 -0.40
CA ALA A 225 -23.60 11.92 0.53
C ALA A 225 -24.01 10.44 0.58
N PHE A 226 -23.03 9.56 0.86
CA PHE A 226 -23.30 8.17 1.16
C PHE A 226 -24.11 8.04 2.46
N GLY A 227 -25.03 7.08 2.50
CA GLY A 227 -25.73 6.71 3.74
C GLY A 227 -24.83 5.97 4.72
N ASP A 228 -25.36 5.70 5.92
CA ASP A 228 -24.70 4.93 6.98
C ASP A 228 -24.84 3.41 6.82
N PHE A 229 -25.25 2.95 5.64
CA PHE A 229 -25.45 1.55 5.31
C PHE A 229 -24.51 1.08 4.19
N GLY A 230 -23.78 0.00 4.44
CA GLY A 230 -22.87 -0.62 3.46
C GLY A 230 -21.44 -0.07 3.49
N ASN A 231 -20.68 -0.37 2.44
CA ASN A 231 -19.30 0.12 2.31
C ASN A 231 -19.32 1.61 1.94
N THR A 232 -18.61 2.42 2.72
CA THR A 232 -18.39 3.83 2.43
C THR A 232 -17.08 4.01 1.65
N PRO A 233 -16.91 5.15 0.94
CA PRO A 233 -15.62 5.52 0.36
C PRO A 233 -14.49 5.45 1.38
N ALA A 234 -13.40 4.79 1.01
CA ALA A 234 -12.20 4.67 1.83
C ALA A 234 -10.96 4.69 0.94
N VAL A 235 -9.97 5.48 1.35
CA VAL A 235 -8.76 5.74 0.59
C VAL A 235 -7.60 5.93 1.56
N ASN A 236 -6.45 5.33 1.23
CA ASN A 236 -5.19 5.54 1.93
C ASN A 236 -4.14 6.19 1.00
N ASP A 237 -3.00 6.58 1.55
CA ASP A 237 -1.96 7.29 0.79
C ASP A 237 -1.35 6.47 -0.32
N THR A 238 -1.18 5.17 -0.12
CA THR A 238 -0.74 4.27 -1.18
C THR A 238 -1.69 4.32 -2.36
N GLN A 239 -3.00 4.28 -2.11
CA GLN A 239 -4.01 4.40 -3.15
C GLN A 239 -3.99 5.79 -3.82
N ARG A 240 -3.75 6.87 -3.06
CA ARG A 240 -3.61 8.22 -3.63
C ARG A 240 -2.43 8.28 -4.60
N VAL A 241 -1.25 7.88 -4.14
CA VAL A 241 -0.03 7.87 -4.97
C VAL A 241 -0.22 6.99 -6.21
N GLU A 242 -0.70 5.76 -6.04
CA GLU A 242 -0.91 4.83 -7.16
C GLU A 242 -1.98 5.32 -8.15
N ALA A 243 -2.99 6.06 -7.69
CA ALA A 243 -4.06 6.57 -8.56
C ALA A 243 -3.57 7.73 -9.43
N TRP A 244 -2.64 8.54 -8.93
CA TRP A 244 -1.99 9.61 -9.69
C TRP A 244 -0.79 9.11 -10.52
N GLY A 245 -0.44 7.83 -10.38
CA GLY A 245 0.60 7.14 -11.15
C GLY A 245 1.90 6.98 -10.36
N ASP A 246 2.37 8.05 -9.73
CA ASP A 246 3.52 8.06 -8.83
C ASP A 246 3.44 9.25 -7.84
N GLU A 247 4.41 9.32 -6.93
CA GLU A 247 4.44 10.33 -5.85
C GLU A 247 4.68 11.75 -6.39
N ALA A 248 5.47 11.90 -7.45
CA ALA A 248 5.75 13.19 -8.06
C ALA A 248 4.51 13.76 -8.76
N ALA A 249 3.78 12.92 -9.49
CA ALA A 249 2.51 13.26 -10.12
C ALA A 249 1.44 13.61 -9.06
N HIS A 250 1.38 12.85 -7.97
CA HIS A 250 0.51 13.16 -6.84
C HIS A 250 0.85 14.54 -6.23
N ALA A 251 2.11 14.80 -5.90
CA ALA A 251 2.54 16.06 -5.33
C ALA A 251 2.25 17.26 -6.25
N ALA A 252 2.44 17.10 -7.56
CA ALA A 252 2.06 18.12 -8.55
C ALA A 252 0.55 18.38 -8.57
N ALA A 253 -0.28 17.34 -8.42
CA ALA A 253 -1.72 17.46 -8.33
C ALA A 253 -2.17 18.16 -7.04
N VAL A 254 -1.51 17.91 -5.91
CA VAL A 254 -1.74 18.63 -4.64
C VAL A 254 -1.41 20.12 -4.81
N ALA A 255 -0.25 20.43 -5.39
CA ALA A 255 0.16 21.82 -5.65
C ALA A 255 -0.81 22.56 -6.59
N ALA A 256 -1.47 21.83 -7.51
CA ALA A 256 -2.50 22.35 -8.39
C ALA A 256 -3.91 22.39 -7.76
N GLY A 257 -4.08 21.98 -6.49
CA GLY A 257 -5.37 21.92 -5.81
C GLY A 257 -6.33 20.85 -6.35
N LYS A 258 -5.81 19.83 -7.03
CA LYS A 258 -6.58 18.74 -7.64
C LYS A 258 -6.61 17.47 -6.79
N ALA A 259 -5.60 17.24 -5.96
CA ALA A 259 -5.54 16.11 -5.05
C ALA A 259 -5.60 16.60 -3.61
N SER A 260 -6.21 15.81 -2.72
CA SER A 260 -5.93 15.95 -1.31
C SER A 260 -4.44 15.68 -1.08
N PRO A 261 -3.77 16.41 -0.18
CA PRO A 261 -2.45 15.99 0.26
C PRO A 261 -2.54 14.54 0.74
N LEU A 262 -1.43 13.80 0.59
CA LEU A 262 -1.32 12.55 1.34
C LEU A 262 -1.63 12.90 2.80
N SER A 263 -2.21 11.97 3.56
CA SER A 263 -2.11 12.12 5.00
C SER A 263 -0.64 12.42 5.25
N GLU A 264 -0.36 13.56 5.88
CA GLU A 264 0.85 13.63 6.67
C GLU A 264 0.86 12.30 7.40
N SER A 265 1.91 11.49 7.21
CA SER A 265 2.04 10.18 7.85
C SER A 265 1.41 10.28 9.22
N PRO A 266 0.51 9.38 9.64
CA PRO A 266 -0.20 9.56 10.89
C PRO A 266 0.81 9.66 12.04
N VAL A 267 1.26 10.86 12.35
CA VAL A 267 1.54 11.29 13.70
C VAL A 267 0.14 11.43 14.26
N SER A 268 -0.27 10.39 15.00
CA SER A 268 -0.92 10.55 16.29
C SER A 268 -1.29 12.01 16.59
N THR A 269 -2.42 12.41 16.00
CA THR A 269 -3.27 13.58 16.29
C THR A 269 -2.57 14.89 16.65
N SER A 270 -2.59 15.85 15.70
CA SER A 270 -2.33 17.28 15.93
C SER A 270 -1.07 17.61 16.76
N ALA A 271 0.11 17.55 16.14
CA ALA A 271 1.22 18.49 16.35
C ALA A 271 2.43 18.03 15.52
N THR A 272 2.93 18.93 14.66
CA THR A 272 4.33 19.03 14.19
C THR A 272 4.99 17.82 13.51
N ASP A 273 5.04 17.85 12.16
CA ASP A 273 6.23 17.70 11.28
C ASP A 273 7.51 16.99 11.81
N GLY A 274 7.37 15.87 12.53
CA GLY A 274 8.49 15.19 13.16
C GLY A 274 8.22 13.71 13.41
N SER A 275 9.30 12.92 13.44
CA SER A 275 9.29 11.58 14.03
C SER A 275 8.51 11.61 15.36
N PRO A 276 7.67 10.60 15.69
CA PRO A 276 7.05 10.52 17.02
C PRO A 276 8.10 10.51 18.14
N LEU A 277 9.33 10.11 17.83
CA LEU A 277 10.52 10.34 18.65
C LEU A 277 11.11 11.73 18.42
N THR A 278 10.38 12.75 18.86
CA THR A 278 10.89 14.12 18.93
C THR A 278 12.06 14.20 19.92
N ASP A 279 12.87 15.26 19.85
CA ASP A 279 13.97 15.47 20.81
C ASP A 279 13.46 15.52 22.26
N GLU A 280 12.24 16.03 22.49
CA GLU A 280 11.60 16.02 23.81
C GLU A 280 11.29 14.59 24.28
N ILE A 281 10.67 13.77 23.43
CA ILE A 281 10.37 12.37 23.78
C ILE A 281 11.65 11.57 23.98
N ARG A 282 12.68 11.80 23.16
CA ARG A 282 14.00 11.18 23.33
C ARG A 282 14.61 11.55 24.67
N ALA A 283 14.55 12.83 25.06
CA ALA A 283 15.02 13.28 26.37
C ALA A 283 14.21 12.70 27.54
N LEU A 284 12.91 12.42 27.37
CA LEU A 284 12.10 11.76 28.39
C LEU A 284 12.45 10.28 28.56
N LEU A 285 12.76 9.59 27.45
CA LEU A 285 13.11 8.17 27.47
C LEU A 285 14.60 7.92 27.75
N ASP A 286 15.43 8.96 27.70
CA ASP A 286 16.84 8.87 28.04
C ASP A 286 17.03 8.42 29.50
N GLY A 287 17.79 7.35 29.69
CA GLY A 287 18.01 6.74 31.01
C GLY A 287 16.81 6.01 31.63
N VAL A 288 15.67 5.91 30.94
CA VAL A 288 14.52 5.13 31.41
C VAL A 288 14.76 3.64 31.16
N ALA A 289 14.51 2.79 32.16
CA ALA A 289 14.62 1.34 31.96
C ALA A 289 13.44 0.77 31.17
N VAL A 290 13.69 -0.27 30.36
CA VAL A 290 12.63 -1.02 29.66
C VAL A 290 11.59 -1.57 30.64
N ALA A 291 12.01 -1.99 31.84
CA ALA A 291 11.11 -2.45 32.90
C ALA A 291 10.11 -1.37 33.36
N THR A 292 10.51 -0.11 33.39
CA THR A 292 9.68 1.02 33.80
C THR A 292 8.62 1.34 32.73
N VAL A 293 9.02 1.31 31.45
CA VAL A 293 8.09 1.42 30.32
C VAL A 293 7.08 0.27 30.32
N SER A 294 7.55 -0.96 30.59
CA SER A 294 6.69 -2.14 30.71
C SER A 294 5.63 -1.98 31.79
N ALA A 295 6.00 -1.46 32.97
CA ALA A 295 5.05 -1.18 34.04
C ALA A 295 3.99 -0.15 33.65
N ALA A 296 4.38 0.92 32.94
CA ALA A 296 3.46 1.95 32.44
C ALA A 296 2.48 1.40 31.39
N LEU A 297 2.96 0.59 30.44
CA LEU A 297 2.12 -0.07 29.42
C LEU A 297 1.15 -1.06 30.04
N ARG A 298 1.60 -1.83 31.04
CA ARG A 298 0.77 -2.81 31.75
C ARG A 298 -0.45 -2.17 32.44
N LYS A 299 -0.30 -0.97 33.02
CA LYS A 299 -1.42 -0.22 33.61
C LYS A 299 -2.52 0.10 32.59
N ARG A 300 -2.17 0.14 31.30
CA ARG A 300 -3.07 0.41 30.16
C ARG A 300 -3.58 -0.87 29.49
N GLY A 301 -3.30 -2.04 30.06
CA GLY A 301 -3.74 -3.34 29.53
C GLY A 301 -2.81 -3.97 28.50
N TYR A 302 -1.66 -3.35 28.21
CA TYR A 302 -0.65 -3.90 27.30
C TYR A 302 0.31 -4.80 28.08
N VAL A 303 0.07 -6.10 27.98
CA VAL A 303 0.81 -7.13 28.75
C VAL A 303 1.81 -7.92 27.90
N ASP A 304 1.60 -7.98 26.58
CA ASP A 304 2.34 -8.84 25.66
C ASP A 304 2.93 -7.99 24.52
N VAL A 305 3.88 -7.15 24.90
CA VAL A 305 4.51 -6.11 24.04
C VAL A 305 6.04 -6.21 24.06
N PHE A 306 6.57 -7.36 24.48
CA PHE A 306 7.99 -7.61 24.64
C PHE A 306 8.47 -8.60 23.58
N ILE A 307 9.61 -8.33 22.96
CA ILE A 307 10.24 -9.26 22.02
C ILE A 307 11.07 -10.25 22.85
N ASP A 308 10.53 -11.44 23.07
CA ASP A 308 11.17 -12.45 23.91
C ASP A 308 12.40 -13.08 23.26
N GLY A 309 13.38 -13.42 24.12
CA GLY A 309 14.54 -14.22 23.78
C GLY A 309 15.66 -13.48 23.04
N VAL A 310 15.52 -12.16 22.82
CA VAL A 310 16.58 -11.34 22.24
C VAL A 310 17.40 -10.65 23.32
N HIS A 311 18.71 -10.59 23.08
CA HIS A 311 19.68 -9.94 23.96
C HIS A 311 20.60 -9.04 23.14
N PRO A 312 21.12 -7.94 23.71
CA PRO A 312 22.07 -7.11 23.00
C PRO A 312 23.35 -7.91 22.69
N ASN A 313 23.87 -7.73 21.48
CA ASN A 313 25.11 -8.38 21.07
C ASN A 313 26.34 -7.77 21.74
N HIS A 314 26.27 -6.51 22.20
CA HIS A 314 27.26 -5.93 23.11
C HIS A 314 26.67 -5.66 24.48
N GLU A 315 27.52 -5.79 25.49
CA GLU A 315 27.16 -5.38 26.84
C GLU A 315 26.96 -3.87 26.89
N GLY A 316 25.77 -3.43 27.30
CA GLY A 316 25.43 -2.02 27.44
C GLY A 316 24.76 -1.38 26.21
N ASP A 317 24.59 -2.11 25.10
CA ASP A 317 23.83 -1.58 23.97
C ASP A 317 22.40 -1.24 24.39
N THR A 318 21.96 -0.06 23.95
CA THR A 318 20.57 0.38 24.03
C THR A 318 20.08 0.71 22.63
N ILE A 319 18.78 0.56 22.40
CA ILE A 319 18.15 0.86 21.12
C ILE A 319 16.92 1.71 21.33
N LEU A 320 16.74 2.74 20.49
CA LEU A 320 15.54 3.58 20.46
C LEU A 320 15.28 4.07 19.03
N GLY A 321 14.17 3.64 18.43
CA GLY A 321 13.79 4.07 17.09
C GLY A 321 12.41 3.57 16.68
N THR A 322 11.98 3.92 15.47
CA THR A 322 10.70 3.46 14.89
C THR A 322 10.88 2.14 14.14
N ALA A 323 9.92 1.22 14.26
CA ALA A 323 10.02 -0.11 13.71
C ALA A 323 9.91 -0.10 12.17
N LYS A 324 10.89 -0.74 11.52
CA LYS A 324 10.79 -1.22 10.13
C LYS A 324 10.78 -2.74 10.14
N THR A 325 9.72 -3.35 9.63
CA THR A 325 9.48 -4.80 9.84
C THR A 325 9.90 -5.65 8.65
N LEU A 326 10.46 -6.83 8.95
CA LEU A 326 10.78 -7.88 7.98
C LEU A 326 10.25 -9.23 8.48
N ARG A 327 9.50 -9.92 7.61
CA ARG A 327 8.92 -11.23 7.92
C ARG A 327 9.55 -12.37 7.15
N PHE A 328 9.87 -13.44 7.86
CA PHE A 328 10.25 -14.73 7.29
C PHE A 328 9.15 -15.78 7.45
N ILE A 329 8.99 -16.64 6.44
CA ILE A 329 8.13 -17.83 6.53
C ILE A 329 8.99 -19.11 6.61
N PRO A 330 8.42 -20.27 7.01
CA PRO A 330 9.12 -21.55 6.96
C PRO A 330 9.70 -21.85 5.57
N PHE A 331 10.89 -22.44 5.56
CA PHE A 331 11.54 -22.86 4.33
C PHE A 331 10.68 -23.87 3.56
N ARG A 332 10.48 -23.59 2.27
CA ARG A 332 9.99 -24.54 1.29
C ARG A 332 10.83 -24.37 0.02
N PRO A 333 11.39 -25.45 -0.58
CA PRO A 333 12.34 -25.32 -1.68
C PRO A 333 11.83 -24.52 -2.90
N ASP A 334 10.56 -24.70 -3.26
CA ASP A 334 9.90 -23.98 -4.36
C ASP A 334 9.75 -22.49 -4.05
N LEU A 335 9.33 -22.14 -2.83
CA LEU A 335 9.20 -20.75 -2.40
C LEU A 335 10.57 -20.07 -2.29
N PHE A 336 11.58 -20.79 -1.78
CA PHE A 336 12.93 -20.25 -1.72
C PHE A 336 13.52 -20.01 -3.12
N LYS A 337 13.23 -20.89 -4.08
CA LYS A 337 13.64 -20.68 -5.47
C LYS A 337 13.02 -19.41 -6.07
N GLN A 338 11.78 -19.08 -5.70
CA GLN A 338 11.06 -17.91 -6.22
C GLN A 338 11.42 -16.61 -5.48
N HIS A 339 11.60 -16.66 -4.15
CA HIS A 339 11.69 -15.47 -3.30
C HIS A 339 13.02 -15.32 -2.56
N GLY A 340 13.85 -16.37 -2.51
CA GLY A 340 15.10 -16.38 -1.73
C GLY A 340 16.31 -15.75 -2.44
N GLY A 341 16.32 -15.73 -3.78
CA GLY A 341 17.41 -15.19 -4.59
C GLY A 341 17.32 -13.68 -4.86
N GLY A 342 18.32 -13.13 -5.57
CA GLY A 342 18.27 -11.76 -6.09
C GLY A 342 18.11 -10.68 -5.01
N PHE A 343 17.33 -9.65 -5.32
CA PHE A 343 16.96 -8.54 -4.42
C PHE A 343 15.66 -8.85 -3.65
N ASN A 344 15.74 -9.90 -2.83
CA ASN A 344 14.63 -10.42 -2.02
C ASN A 344 14.17 -9.46 -0.90
N ALA A 345 13.12 -9.84 -0.17
CA ALA A 345 12.54 -9.01 0.90
C ALA A 345 13.54 -8.65 2.01
N GLN A 346 14.46 -9.56 2.37
CA GLN A 346 15.51 -9.27 3.34
C GLN A 346 16.40 -8.12 2.84
N LYS A 347 16.95 -8.25 1.63
CA LYS A 347 17.81 -7.18 1.09
C LYS A 347 17.07 -5.86 0.93
N ARG A 348 15.81 -5.89 0.50
CA ARG A 348 14.98 -4.67 0.40
C ARG A 348 14.83 -3.99 1.76
N ALA A 349 14.49 -4.73 2.81
CA ALA A 349 14.35 -4.16 4.16
C ALA A 349 15.62 -3.42 4.61
N PHE A 350 16.77 -4.06 4.45
CA PHE A 350 18.07 -3.47 4.80
C PHE A 350 18.49 -2.31 3.90
N ASP A 351 18.06 -2.29 2.63
CA ASP A 351 18.43 -1.24 1.68
C ASP A 351 17.53 0.00 1.78
N THR A 352 16.28 -0.18 2.24
CA THR A 352 15.29 0.90 2.39
C THR A 352 15.09 1.36 3.83
N VAL A 353 15.83 0.81 4.81
CA VAL A 353 15.83 1.35 6.19
C VAL A 353 16.30 2.80 6.19
N GLU A 354 15.63 3.63 6.96
CA GLU A 354 15.88 5.06 7.10
C GLU A 354 16.61 5.39 8.41
N ALA A 355 17.13 6.61 8.48
CA ALA A 355 17.86 7.05 9.66
C ALA A 355 16.92 7.12 10.88
N GLY A 356 17.35 6.54 12.00
CA GLY A 356 16.53 6.48 13.21
C GLY A 356 15.51 5.33 13.28
N GLU A 357 15.39 4.51 12.22
CA GLU A 357 14.56 3.31 12.25
C GLU A 357 15.28 2.11 12.87
N VAL A 358 14.51 1.21 13.48
CA VAL A 358 14.96 -0.10 13.97
C VAL A 358 14.44 -1.19 13.05
N LEU A 359 15.33 -1.97 12.45
CA LEU A 359 14.95 -3.14 11.66
C LEU A 359 14.52 -4.28 12.60
N VAL A 360 13.23 -4.58 12.65
CA VAL A 360 12.66 -5.68 13.44
C VAL A 360 12.36 -6.88 12.54
N VAL A 361 13.04 -7.99 12.81
CA VAL A 361 13.10 -9.16 11.93
C VAL A 361 12.47 -10.38 12.59
N GLU A 362 11.25 -10.73 12.18
CA GLU A 362 10.56 -11.97 12.56
C GLU A 362 11.22 -13.16 11.86
N ALA A 363 12.11 -13.82 12.59
CA ALA A 363 12.71 -15.13 12.38
C ALA A 363 11.97 -16.24 13.16
N ARG A 364 10.71 -16.01 13.54
CA ARG A 364 9.79 -17.01 14.13
C ARG A 364 10.31 -17.61 15.45
N GLY A 365 11.15 -16.88 16.19
CA GLY A 365 11.78 -17.34 17.43
C GLY A 365 12.77 -18.49 17.25
N ILE A 366 13.41 -18.63 16.09
CA ILE A 366 14.31 -19.76 15.79
C ILE A 366 15.79 -19.31 15.83
N PRO A 367 16.56 -19.67 16.88
CA PRO A 367 17.94 -19.21 17.05
C PRO A 367 18.89 -19.83 16.02
N SER A 368 18.55 -20.99 15.47
CA SER A 368 19.36 -21.68 14.45
C SER A 368 19.22 -21.11 13.04
N THR A 369 19.01 -19.81 12.91
CA THR A 369 18.84 -19.07 11.66
C THR A 369 20.02 -18.13 11.44
N GLY A 370 20.11 -17.52 10.26
CA GLY A 370 21.11 -16.49 9.95
C GLY A 370 20.39 -15.37 9.22
N THR A 371 19.53 -14.65 9.94
CA THR A 371 18.65 -13.60 9.39
C THR A 371 19.35 -12.27 9.24
N VAL A 372 20.50 -12.10 9.89
CA VAL A 372 21.39 -10.94 9.77
C VAL A 372 22.81 -11.47 9.62
N GLY A 373 23.62 -10.77 8.83
CA GLY A 373 25.06 -11.01 8.70
C GLY A 373 25.80 -9.68 8.55
N ASP A 374 27.13 -9.74 8.53
CA ASP A 374 28.02 -8.58 8.48
C ASP A 374 27.65 -7.53 7.42
N VAL A 375 27.46 -7.95 6.16
CA VAL A 375 27.13 -7.04 5.04
C VAL A 375 25.79 -6.33 5.25
N LEU A 376 24.80 -7.04 5.80
CA LEU A 376 23.47 -6.47 6.04
C LEU A 376 23.51 -5.50 7.23
N ALA A 377 24.18 -5.88 8.32
CA ALA A 377 24.37 -5.00 9.47
C ALA A 377 25.12 -3.72 9.10
N LEU A 378 26.20 -3.84 8.34
CA LEU A 378 26.95 -2.68 7.81
C LEU A 378 26.06 -1.79 6.93
N ARG A 379 25.20 -2.37 6.09
CA ARG A 379 24.28 -1.59 5.25
C ARG A 379 23.31 -0.78 6.10
N ALA A 380 22.71 -1.39 7.13
CA ALA A 380 21.82 -0.68 8.06
C ALA A 380 22.56 0.46 8.79
N GLN A 381 23.79 0.23 9.24
CA GLN A 381 24.63 1.27 9.86
C GLN A 381 24.88 2.44 8.90
N VAL A 382 25.30 2.16 7.66
CA VAL A 382 25.56 3.20 6.65
C VAL A 382 24.29 4.02 6.32
N ARG A 383 23.11 3.42 6.46
CA ARG A 383 21.82 4.08 6.27
C ARG A 383 21.38 4.91 7.49
N GLY A 384 22.09 4.80 8.62
CA GLY A 384 21.78 5.52 9.85
C GLY A 384 20.69 4.87 10.69
N ALA A 385 20.41 3.58 10.49
CA ALA A 385 19.43 2.85 11.31
C ALA A 385 19.82 2.93 12.79
N ALA A 386 18.83 3.11 13.66
CA ALA A 386 19.00 3.15 15.11
C ALA A 386 19.38 1.79 15.70
N GLY A 387 19.08 0.70 15.00
CA GLY A 387 19.53 -0.64 15.37
C GLY A 387 18.81 -1.77 14.63
N ILE A 388 19.11 -3.00 15.01
CA ILE A 388 18.51 -4.21 14.45
C ILE A 388 18.04 -5.10 15.60
N VAL A 389 16.82 -5.63 15.49
CA VAL A 389 16.26 -6.62 16.41
C VAL A 389 15.86 -7.84 15.59
N THR A 390 16.31 -9.03 15.96
CA THR A 390 15.85 -10.28 15.36
C THR A 390 15.62 -11.35 16.41
N ASP A 391 14.45 -11.99 16.40
CA ASP A 391 14.18 -13.17 17.24
C ASP A 391 14.82 -14.46 16.64
N GLY A 392 15.92 -14.30 15.92
CA GLY A 392 16.70 -15.35 15.28
C GLY A 392 18.19 -15.24 15.58
N GLY A 393 18.98 -16.05 14.86
CA GLY A 393 20.44 -16.06 14.98
C GLY A 393 21.12 -15.10 14.01
N VAL A 394 22.27 -14.58 14.44
CA VAL A 394 23.12 -13.68 13.65
C VAL A 394 24.34 -14.44 13.12
N ARG A 395 24.56 -14.33 11.81
CA ARG A 395 25.74 -14.87 11.12
C ARG A 395 26.89 -13.87 11.22
N ASP A 396 28.12 -14.38 11.14
CA ASP A 396 29.35 -13.58 11.19
C ASP A 396 29.36 -12.68 12.44
N PHE A 397 28.90 -13.26 13.55
CA PHE A 397 28.58 -12.57 14.80
C PHE A 397 29.71 -11.69 15.31
N ALA A 398 30.95 -12.19 15.31
CA ALA A 398 32.11 -11.42 15.74
C ALA A 398 32.34 -10.16 14.87
N ALA A 399 32.09 -10.24 13.55
CA ALA A 399 32.22 -9.08 12.67
C ALA A 399 31.04 -8.11 12.85
N VAL A 400 29.83 -8.61 13.09
CA VAL A 400 28.67 -7.78 13.45
C VAL A 400 28.92 -7.05 14.78
N GLN A 401 29.65 -7.66 15.70
CA GLN A 401 30.09 -7.04 16.95
C GLN A 401 31.20 -5.98 16.78
N GLU A 402 31.77 -5.82 15.60
CA GLU A 402 32.73 -4.73 15.35
C GLU A 402 32.02 -3.45 14.86
N PHE A 403 30.71 -3.50 14.65
CA PHE A 403 29.90 -2.39 14.17
C PHE A 403 29.29 -1.57 15.32
N ASP A 404 29.09 -0.28 15.07
CA ASP A 404 28.52 0.68 16.02
C ASP A 404 27.00 0.55 16.14
N ILE A 405 26.34 -0.06 15.15
CA ILE A 405 24.89 -0.27 15.17
C ILE A 405 24.52 -1.31 16.24
N PRO A 406 23.62 -1.01 17.19
CA PRO A 406 23.21 -1.99 18.19
C PRO A 406 22.37 -3.10 17.55
N VAL A 407 22.69 -4.35 17.90
CA VAL A 407 22.00 -5.54 17.38
C VAL A 407 21.51 -6.38 18.54
N PHE A 408 20.21 -6.64 18.59
CA PHE A 408 19.58 -7.52 19.55
C PHE A 408 19.18 -8.83 18.87
N SER A 409 19.67 -9.95 19.38
CA SER A 409 19.46 -11.26 18.75
C SER A 409 19.41 -12.42 19.73
N GLN A 410 19.12 -13.63 19.24
CA GLN A 410 19.27 -14.87 20.02
C GLN A 410 20.71 -15.43 19.98
N GLY A 411 21.69 -14.62 19.53
CA GLY A 411 23.10 -14.94 19.52
C GLY A 411 23.65 -15.47 18.19
N ALA A 412 24.88 -15.97 18.24
CA ALA A 412 25.64 -16.39 17.07
C ALA A 412 25.13 -17.69 16.45
N HIS A 413 25.00 -17.72 15.12
CA HIS A 413 24.75 -18.95 14.39
C HIS A 413 25.31 -18.91 12.95
N PRO A 414 26.01 -19.95 12.47
CA PRO A 414 26.77 -19.89 11.20
C PRO A 414 25.91 -20.09 9.94
N SER A 415 24.58 -20.03 10.04
CA SER A 415 23.70 -20.37 8.92
C SER A 415 23.57 -19.26 7.90
N VAL A 416 23.30 -19.66 6.66
CA VAL A 416 23.00 -18.75 5.56
C VAL A 416 21.49 -18.67 5.32
N LEU A 417 21.08 -17.62 4.63
CA LEU A 417 19.72 -17.48 4.10
C LEU A 417 19.30 -18.74 3.34
N GLY A 418 18.09 -19.24 3.60
CA GLY A 418 17.56 -20.45 2.96
C GLY A 418 17.76 -21.74 3.74
N ARG A 419 18.37 -21.72 4.94
CA ARG A 419 18.41 -22.93 5.78
C ARG A 419 17.04 -23.31 6.35
N ARG A 420 16.39 -22.35 7.00
CA ARG A 420 15.09 -22.55 7.70
C ARG A 420 13.99 -21.62 7.25
N HIS A 421 14.33 -20.57 6.50
CA HIS A 421 13.39 -19.51 6.14
C HIS A 421 13.45 -19.09 4.68
N VAL A 422 12.33 -18.54 4.23
CA VAL A 422 12.21 -17.75 3.00
C VAL A 422 11.89 -16.30 3.40
N PRO A 423 12.64 -15.30 2.93
CA PRO A 423 12.28 -13.89 3.13
C PRO A 423 10.98 -13.61 2.36
N TRP A 424 9.96 -13.09 3.03
CA TRP A 424 8.60 -13.05 2.47
C TRP A 424 8.17 -11.63 2.11
N GLU A 425 8.06 -10.76 3.11
CA GLU A 425 7.51 -9.41 2.96
C GLU A 425 8.13 -8.44 3.98
N THR A 426 8.01 -7.15 3.68
CA THR A 426 8.51 -6.03 4.51
C THR A 426 7.37 -5.08 4.79
N ASP A 427 7.50 -4.26 5.83
CA ASP A 427 6.57 -3.16 6.13
C ASP A 427 5.12 -3.65 6.36
N VAL A 428 5.00 -4.80 7.03
CA VAL A 428 3.73 -5.39 7.48
C VAL A 428 3.75 -5.63 8.99
N THR A 429 2.60 -5.91 9.59
CA THR A 429 2.55 -6.41 10.97
C THR A 429 3.23 -7.77 11.07
N ILE A 430 4.15 -7.92 12.02
CA ILE A 430 4.91 -9.15 12.29
C ILE A 430 4.73 -9.62 13.74
N ALA A 431 5.09 -10.87 14.01
CA ALA A 431 5.05 -11.49 15.33
C ALA A 431 6.48 -11.84 15.80
N CYS A 432 7.27 -10.82 16.15
CA CYS A 432 8.68 -10.98 16.51
C CYS A 432 8.82 -11.28 18.01
N GLY A 433 9.40 -12.42 18.36
CA GLY A 433 9.59 -12.81 19.76
C GLY A 433 8.27 -12.86 20.55
N GLY A 434 7.15 -13.16 19.91
CA GLY A 434 5.82 -13.18 20.54
C GLY A 434 5.07 -11.84 20.48
N ALA A 435 5.77 -10.71 20.43
CA ALA A 435 5.15 -9.39 20.30
C ALA A 435 4.62 -9.12 18.88
N ALA A 436 3.43 -8.51 18.82
CA ALA A 436 2.95 -7.89 17.60
C ALA A 436 3.70 -6.57 17.36
N VAL A 437 4.32 -6.43 16.19
CA VAL A 437 5.07 -5.22 15.81
C VAL A 437 4.53 -4.71 14.49
N GLN A 438 4.10 -3.45 14.46
CA GLN A 438 3.69 -2.75 13.25
C GLN A 438 4.80 -1.80 12.79
N PRO A 439 4.89 -1.52 11.47
CA PRO A 439 5.72 -0.42 10.99
C PRO A 439 5.38 0.88 11.72
N GLY A 440 6.39 1.59 12.19
CA GLY A 440 6.24 2.85 12.93
C GLY A 440 6.08 2.72 14.44
N ASP A 441 5.87 1.52 15.01
CA ASP A 441 5.89 1.32 16.46
C ASP A 441 7.24 1.75 17.05
N ILE A 442 7.26 2.23 18.30
CA ILE A 442 8.53 2.59 18.94
C ILE A 442 9.16 1.34 19.53
N VAL A 443 10.40 1.08 19.13
CA VAL A 443 11.22 0.00 19.66
C VAL A 443 12.21 0.60 20.63
N MET A 444 12.14 0.16 21.87
CA MET A 444 13.09 0.50 22.92
C MET A 444 13.72 -0.76 23.46
N GLY A 445 15.03 -0.76 23.70
CA GLY A 445 15.68 -1.92 24.28
C GLY A 445 16.93 -1.60 25.07
N ASP A 446 17.21 -2.44 26.05
CA ASP A 446 18.36 -2.41 26.94
C ASP A 446 18.76 -3.86 27.32
N ARG A 447 19.63 -4.02 28.32
CA ARG A 447 20.09 -5.34 28.78
C ARG A 447 18.97 -6.30 29.22
N ASP A 448 17.81 -5.79 29.63
CA ASP A 448 16.68 -6.59 30.10
C ASP A 448 15.85 -7.10 28.91
N GLY A 449 15.92 -6.42 27.75
CA GLY A 449 15.51 -6.89 26.42
C GLY A 449 14.85 -5.78 25.60
N VAL A 450 13.85 -6.10 24.78
CA VAL A 450 13.26 -5.15 23.81
C VAL A 450 11.74 -5.07 23.98
N ILE A 451 11.22 -3.85 24.10
CA ILE A 451 9.79 -3.53 24.24
C ILE A 451 9.29 -2.71 23.05
N VAL A 452 8.02 -2.93 22.72
CA VAL A 452 7.29 -2.28 21.63
C VAL A 452 6.25 -1.34 22.24
N ILE A 453 6.29 -0.07 21.86
CA ILE A 453 5.38 0.97 22.35
C ILE A 453 4.54 1.46 21.16
N PRO A 454 3.21 1.27 21.18
CA PRO A 454 2.34 1.82 20.15
C PRO A 454 2.46 3.36 20.08
N PRO A 455 2.55 3.98 18.89
CA PRO A 455 2.83 5.42 18.77
C PRO A 455 1.84 6.31 19.50
N PHE A 456 0.56 5.95 19.52
CA PHE A 456 -0.49 6.72 20.17
C PHE A 456 -0.41 6.69 21.71
N LEU A 457 0.44 5.83 22.31
CA LEU A 457 0.71 5.79 23.75
C LEU A 457 2.05 6.40 24.12
N LEU A 458 2.90 6.71 23.14
CA LEU A 458 4.30 7.04 23.37
C LEU A 458 4.48 8.20 24.34
N GLU A 459 3.80 9.32 24.11
CA GLU A 459 3.98 10.51 24.94
C GLU A 459 3.54 10.24 26.39
N GLU A 460 2.37 9.63 26.57
CA GLU A 460 1.81 9.34 27.89
C GLU A 460 2.71 8.39 28.68
N VAL A 461 3.17 7.33 28.01
CA VAL A 461 4.07 6.32 28.58
C VAL A 461 5.44 6.92 28.89
N ALA A 462 6.01 7.72 27.99
CA ALA A 462 7.32 8.34 28.19
C ALA A 462 7.30 9.30 29.39
N ARG A 463 6.28 10.17 29.49
CA ARG A 463 6.14 11.10 30.62
C ARG A 463 5.93 10.35 31.94
N GLU A 464 5.08 9.32 31.96
CA GLU A 464 4.86 8.50 33.16
C GLU A 464 6.14 7.75 33.57
N ALA A 465 6.81 7.09 32.62
CA ALA A 465 8.01 6.32 32.90
C ALA A 465 9.16 7.21 33.39
N ALA A 466 9.36 8.38 32.79
CA ALA A 466 10.34 9.36 33.25
C ALA A 466 10.02 9.89 34.67
N ALA A 467 8.74 10.10 34.99
CA ALA A 467 8.33 10.50 36.32
C ALA A 467 8.52 9.37 37.35
N GLN A 468 8.24 8.13 36.96
CA GLN A 468 8.45 6.95 37.79
C GLN A 468 9.94 6.75 38.08
N GLU A 469 10.84 6.87 37.08
CA GLU A 469 12.28 6.79 37.31
C GLU A 469 12.79 7.84 38.30
N ARG A 470 12.34 9.10 38.19
CA ARG A 470 12.71 10.14 39.16
C ARG A 470 12.24 9.80 40.58
N ALA A 471 11.02 9.29 40.70
CA ALA A 471 10.47 8.86 41.98
C ALA A 471 11.24 7.66 42.55
N ASP A 472 11.59 6.68 41.71
CA ASP A 472 12.31 5.47 42.12
C ASP A 472 13.76 5.79 42.50
N ALA A 473 14.42 6.71 41.79
CA ALA A 473 15.73 7.22 42.16
C ALA A 473 15.72 7.91 43.53
N TRP A 474 14.72 8.75 43.79
CA TRP A 474 14.54 9.38 45.10
C TRP A 474 14.23 8.36 46.20
N VAL A 475 13.35 7.39 45.93
CA VAL A 475 13.07 6.28 46.84
C VAL A 475 14.36 5.51 47.16
N ALA A 476 15.16 5.19 46.15
CA ALA A 476 16.44 4.51 46.32
C ALA A 476 17.41 5.33 47.18
N GLU A 477 17.45 6.65 47.01
CA GLU A 477 18.24 7.56 47.85
C GLU A 477 17.74 7.54 49.31
N GLN A 478 16.43 7.62 49.54
CA GLN A 478 15.86 7.55 50.89
C GLN A 478 16.17 6.20 51.55
N VAL A 479 16.08 5.09 50.83
CA VAL A 479 16.47 3.75 51.31
C VAL A 479 17.97 3.73 51.64
N ALA A 480 18.83 4.30 50.79
CA ALA A 480 20.27 4.39 51.03
C ALA A 480 20.60 5.25 52.28
N GLN A 481 19.77 6.25 52.58
CA GLN A 481 19.85 7.05 53.81
C GLN A 481 19.24 6.35 55.05
N GLY A 482 18.72 5.13 54.90
CA GLY A 482 18.23 4.29 55.99
C GLY A 482 16.72 4.34 56.23
N ALA A 483 15.93 4.91 55.32
CA ALA A 483 14.48 4.87 55.42
C ALA A 483 13.95 3.43 55.21
N PRO A 484 12.91 3.01 55.95
CA PRO A 484 12.27 1.71 55.73
C PRO A 484 11.52 1.69 54.39
N VAL A 485 11.52 0.53 53.73
CA VAL A 485 10.81 0.31 52.45
C VAL A 485 9.29 0.34 52.63
N ASP A 486 8.80 -0.09 53.80
CA ASP A 486 7.37 -0.12 54.09
C ASP A 486 6.75 1.28 54.09
N GLY A 487 5.73 1.47 53.27
CA GLY A 487 5.11 2.77 53.00
C GLY A 487 5.93 3.72 52.12
N LEU A 488 7.19 3.42 51.80
CA LEU A 488 8.03 4.18 50.88
C LEU A 488 7.93 3.65 49.44
N PHE A 489 7.79 2.34 49.24
CA PHE A 489 7.66 1.71 47.92
C PHE A 489 6.49 0.71 47.89
N PRO A 490 5.32 1.06 47.31
CA PRO A 490 4.97 2.36 46.73
C PRO A 490 4.76 3.44 47.82
N MET A 491 5.06 4.69 47.49
CA MET A 491 4.94 5.83 48.43
C MET A 491 3.50 6.00 48.95
N ASN A 492 3.36 6.07 50.27
CA ASN A 492 2.15 6.49 50.96
C ASN A 492 1.98 8.03 50.91
N ALA A 493 0.92 8.56 51.50
CA ALA A 493 0.63 10.00 51.47
C ALA A 493 1.72 10.86 52.12
N GLU A 494 2.39 10.38 53.18
CA GLU A 494 3.46 11.12 53.86
C GLU A 494 4.71 11.22 52.99
N TRP A 495 5.17 10.10 52.44
CA TRP A 495 6.35 10.07 51.58
C TRP A 495 6.13 10.82 50.27
N ARG A 496 4.93 10.73 49.70
CA ARG A 496 4.57 11.51 48.50
C ARG A 496 4.64 13.02 48.75
N ALA A 497 4.15 13.50 49.90
CA ALA A 497 4.23 14.91 50.25
C ALA A 497 5.68 15.40 50.43
N LYS A 498 6.57 14.55 50.97
CA LYS A 498 8.01 14.87 51.08
C LYS A 498 8.67 14.97 49.70
N TYR A 499 8.43 13.98 48.84
CA TYR A 499 8.93 13.98 47.46
C TYR A 499 8.47 15.23 46.69
N GLU A 500 7.19 15.56 46.75
CA GLU A 500 6.62 16.75 46.08
C GLU A 500 7.23 18.07 46.61
N ALA A 501 7.45 18.18 47.93
CA ALA A 501 8.04 19.36 48.54
C ALA A 501 9.51 19.57 48.13
N GLU A 502 10.30 18.49 48.05
CA GLU A 502 11.72 18.55 47.69
C GLU A 502 11.93 18.81 46.19
N THR A 503 11.12 18.18 45.34
CA THR A 503 11.17 18.36 43.88
C THR A 503 10.69 19.74 43.45
N ALA A 504 9.65 20.31 44.10
CA ALA A 504 9.21 21.68 43.86
C ALA A 504 10.27 22.74 44.23
N GLY A 505 11.12 22.46 45.23
CA GLY A 505 12.20 23.35 45.66
C GLY A 505 13.41 23.40 44.72
N GLN A 506 13.63 22.35 43.91
CA GLN A 506 14.73 22.28 42.96
C GLN A 506 14.44 23.02 41.64
N GLY A 507 13.18 23.08 41.20
CA GLY A 507 12.77 23.80 39.98
C GLY A 507 12.83 25.33 40.05
N ALA A 508 12.94 25.92 41.25
CA ALA A 508 13.04 27.38 41.45
C ALA A 508 14.49 27.91 41.48
N ARG A 509 15.49 27.04 41.33
CA ARG A 509 16.93 27.39 41.37
C ARG A 509 17.73 27.03 40.12
N ALA A 510 17.07 26.54 39.06
CA ALA A 510 17.69 26.23 37.77
C ALA A 510 17.53 27.38 36.77
#